data_AF-A0A6B3GAM5-F1
#
_entry.id   AF-A0A6B3GAM5-F1
#
_cell.length_a   1.000
_cell.length_b   1.000
_cell.length_c   1.000
_cell.angle_alpha   90.00
_cell.angle_beta   90.00
_cell.angle_gamma   90.00
#
_symmetry.space_group_name_H-M   'P 1'
#
loop_
_entity.id
_entity.type
_entity.pdbx_description
1 polymer ?
#
loop_
_entity_poly.entity_id
_entity_poly.type
_entity_poly.pdbx_seq_one_letter_code
_entity_poly.pdbx_strand_id
1 'polypeptide(L)'
;MAAGALTVSMLGGGGPASADQSPDRALVEKMATTLSLPSPPGAKNQVKVLVFHASAGDEAPYTDAGIAAIEKIGLSGPEAQRFTTVATADPKVFTNGKRLGSFHAVVFLTGG
;
A
#
# COMPACT_ATOMS: atom_id res chain seq x y z
N MET A 1 41.02 -27.55 23.89
CA MET A 1 41.62 -26.29 23.38
C MET A 1 40.55 -25.21 23.46
N ALA A 2 40.93 -24.06 24.02
CA ALA A 2 40.13 -23.22 24.91
C ALA A 2 39.04 -22.33 24.26
N ALA A 3 37.97 -22.10 25.02
CA ALA A 3 36.99 -21.03 24.81
C ALA A 3 37.41 -19.77 25.59
N GLY A 4 37.51 -18.63 24.90
CA GLY A 4 37.78 -17.33 25.53
C GLY A 4 36.48 -16.64 25.93
N ALA A 5 36.28 -16.40 27.22
CA ALA A 5 35.19 -15.61 27.75
C ALA A 5 35.56 -14.12 27.73
N LEU A 6 34.73 -13.29 27.10
CA LEU A 6 34.84 -11.83 27.17
C LEU A 6 33.97 -11.34 28.32
N THR A 7 34.60 -10.79 29.36
CA THR A 7 33.95 -10.15 30.51
C THR A 7 33.87 -8.64 30.27
N VAL A 8 32.66 -8.12 30.02
CA VAL A 8 32.39 -6.67 30.07
C VAL A 8 32.00 -6.33 31.50
N SER A 9 32.81 -5.50 32.16
CA SER A 9 32.46 -4.90 33.45
C SER A 9 31.39 -3.83 33.24
N MET A 10 30.24 -4.02 33.87
CA MET A 10 29.20 -3.01 34.00
C MET A 10 29.62 -2.00 35.08
N LEU A 11 29.79 -0.74 34.71
CA LEU A 11 29.94 0.36 35.65
C LEU A 11 29.00 1.49 35.23
N GLY A 12 27.90 1.66 35.97
CA GLY A 12 26.99 2.77 35.78
C GLY A 12 25.59 2.43 36.27
N GLY A 13 25.31 2.71 37.54
CA GLY A 13 24.04 2.45 38.19
C GLY A 13 22.86 3.16 37.54
N GLY A 14 21.76 2.42 37.48
CA GLY A 14 20.43 2.88 37.10
C GLY A 14 19.60 1.61 36.92
N GLY A 15 18.69 1.32 37.85
CA GLY A 15 17.81 0.16 37.77
C GLY A 15 17.06 0.11 36.41
N PRO A 16 16.51 -1.04 36.00
CA PRO A 16 15.81 -1.13 34.72
C PRO A 16 14.74 -0.03 34.67
N ALA A 17 14.94 0.95 33.81
CA ALA A 17 13.89 1.87 33.44
C ALA A 17 12.83 1.02 32.73
N SER A 18 11.79 0.64 33.46
CA SER A 18 10.60 0.06 32.87
C SER A 18 9.97 1.16 32.03
N ALA A 19 10.31 1.18 30.74
CA ALA A 19 9.56 1.97 29.78
C ALA A 19 8.19 1.30 29.68
N ASP A 20 7.20 1.84 30.37
CA ASP A 20 5.81 1.51 30.10
C ASP A 20 5.50 2.04 28.69
N GLN A 21 5.75 1.20 27.68
CA GLN A 21 5.50 1.49 26.27
C GLN A 21 4.08 1.08 25.86
N SER A 22 3.26 0.63 26.80
CA SER A 22 1.87 0.31 26.48
C SER A 22 1.08 1.60 26.54
N PRO A 23 0.55 2.13 25.42
CA PRO A 23 -0.39 3.22 25.50
C PRO A 23 -1.54 2.80 26.42
N ASP A 24 -1.92 3.69 27.34
CA ASP A 24 -2.97 3.43 28.32
C ASP A 24 -4.18 2.83 27.59
N ARG A 25 -4.50 1.57 27.91
CA ARG A 25 -5.50 0.79 27.18
C ARG A 25 -6.85 1.52 27.16
N ALA A 26 -7.15 2.28 28.21
CA ALA A 26 -8.33 3.12 28.28
C ALA A 26 -8.28 4.29 27.27
N LEU A 27 -7.11 4.90 27.02
CA LEU A 27 -6.94 5.89 25.97
C LEU A 27 -7.07 5.27 24.57
N VAL A 28 -6.52 4.07 24.36
CA VAL A 28 -6.64 3.35 23.07
C VAL A 28 -8.09 2.98 22.78
N GLU A 29 -8.83 2.43 23.76
CA GLU A 29 -10.24 2.07 23.61
C GLU A 29 -11.15 3.31 23.43
N LYS A 30 -10.82 4.41 24.11
CA LYS A 30 -11.51 5.70 23.96
C LYS A 30 -11.20 6.38 22.62
N MET A 31 -9.99 6.24 22.08
CA MET A 31 -9.64 6.73 20.74
C MET A 31 -10.22 5.84 19.63
N ALA A 32 -10.25 4.53 19.81
CA ALA A 32 -10.84 3.58 18.87
C ALA A 32 -12.34 3.79 18.67
N THR A 33 -13.05 4.27 19.70
CA THR A 33 -14.48 4.60 19.62
C THR A 33 -14.76 5.97 18.99
N THR A 34 -13.75 6.85 18.87
CA THR A 34 -13.95 8.23 18.39
C THR A 34 -13.42 8.48 16.97
N LEU A 35 -12.66 7.57 16.39
CA LEU A 35 -12.14 7.67 15.01
C LEU A 35 -12.95 6.76 14.08
N SER A 36 -14.07 7.28 13.55
CA SER A 36 -14.70 6.70 12.36
C SER A 36 -13.82 7.00 11.14
N LEU A 37 -12.81 6.15 10.93
CA LEU A 37 -12.00 6.20 9.73
C LEU A 37 -12.85 5.75 8.54
N PRO A 38 -12.78 6.45 7.39
CA PRO A 38 -13.39 5.94 6.17
C PRO A 38 -12.82 4.55 5.87
N SER A 39 -13.65 3.66 5.34
CA SER A 39 -13.20 2.33 4.96
C SER A 39 -11.99 2.43 4.02
N PRO A 40 -11.02 1.49 4.13
CA PRO A 40 -9.88 1.47 3.23
C PRO A 40 -10.33 1.48 1.75
N PRO A 41 -9.53 2.08 0.85
CA PRO A 41 -9.82 2.07 -0.57
C PRO A 41 -9.82 0.63 -1.12
N GLY A 42 -10.71 0.38 -2.09
CA GLY A 42 -10.89 -0.92 -2.73
C GLY A 42 -12.35 -1.40 -2.74
N ALA A 43 -12.76 -2.01 -3.85
CA ALA A 43 -14.05 -2.68 -3.94
C ALA A 43 -14.06 -3.99 -3.11
N LYS A 44 -15.13 -4.21 -2.33
CA LYS A 44 -15.24 -5.33 -1.37
C LYS A 44 -15.15 -6.73 -1.97
N ASN A 45 -15.46 -6.90 -3.26
CA ASN A 45 -15.65 -8.22 -3.88
C ASN A 45 -14.68 -8.50 -5.05
N GLN A 46 -13.88 -7.52 -5.45
CA GLN A 46 -12.99 -7.66 -6.60
C GLN A 46 -11.82 -6.69 -6.50
N VAL A 47 -10.60 -7.20 -6.64
CA VAL A 47 -9.40 -6.36 -6.69
C VAL A 47 -9.40 -5.59 -8.01
N LYS A 48 -9.24 -4.27 -7.91
CA LYS A 48 -9.25 -3.35 -9.06
C LYS A 48 -8.01 -2.48 -9.05
N VAL A 49 -7.34 -2.40 -10.20
CA VAL A 49 -6.15 -1.57 -10.41
C VAL A 49 -6.47 -0.50 -11.45
N LEU A 50 -6.28 0.76 -11.10
CA LEU A 50 -6.36 1.88 -12.04
C LEU A 50 -5.01 2.05 -12.72
N VAL A 51 -4.98 2.07 -14.05
CA VAL A 51 -3.81 2.41 -14.85
C VAL A 51 -4.06 3.79 -15.45
N PHE A 52 -3.38 4.81 -14.93
CA PHE A 52 -3.42 6.14 -15.50
C PHE A 52 -2.28 6.30 -16.49
N HIS A 53 -2.60 6.67 -17.73
CA HIS A 53 -1.60 6.95 -18.76
C HIS A 53 -1.67 8.42 -19.16
N ALA A 54 -0.52 9.09 -19.09
CA ALA A 54 -0.41 10.47 -19.54
C ALA A 54 -0.23 10.47 -21.06
N SER A 55 -1.24 10.92 -21.80
CA SER A 55 -1.13 11.19 -23.23
C SER A 55 -0.48 12.57 -23.39
N ALA A 56 0.85 12.62 -23.34
CA ALA A 56 1.63 13.81 -23.68
C ALA A 56 1.84 13.91 -25.22
N GLY A 57 0.79 13.62 -26.01
CA GLY A 57 0.86 13.48 -27.47
C GLY A 57 0.28 12.16 -27.97
N ASP A 58 0.67 11.73 -29.18
CA ASP A 58 0.34 10.40 -29.73
C ASP A 58 0.65 9.32 -28.69
N GLU A 59 -0.29 8.38 -28.51
CA GLU A 59 -0.13 7.30 -27.55
C GLU A 59 1.09 6.46 -27.94
N ALA A 60 2.16 6.58 -27.14
CA ALA A 60 3.41 5.88 -27.42
C ALA A 60 3.13 4.36 -27.44
N PRO A 61 3.71 3.59 -28.38
CA PRO A 61 3.46 2.14 -28.50
C PRO A 61 3.81 1.37 -27.22
N TYR A 62 4.64 1.95 -26.36
CA TYR A 62 4.99 1.40 -25.05
C TYR A 62 3.87 1.51 -24.02
N THR A 63 2.95 2.47 -24.16
CA THR A 63 1.78 2.65 -23.28
C THR A 63 0.84 1.47 -23.41
N ASP A 64 0.45 1.12 -24.64
CA ASP A 64 -0.39 -0.05 -24.92
C ASP A 64 0.26 -1.35 -24.47
N ALA A 65 1.56 -1.51 -24.75
CA ALA A 65 2.32 -2.67 -24.28
C ALA A 65 2.35 -2.76 -22.74
N GLY A 66 2.48 -1.62 -22.05
CA GLY A 66 2.42 -1.54 -20.60
C GLY A 66 1.05 -1.89 -20.04
N ILE A 67 -0.03 -1.37 -20.63
CA ILE A 67 -1.41 -1.70 -20.27
C ILE A 67 -1.65 -3.20 -20.43
N ALA A 68 -1.31 -3.76 -21.60
CA ALA A 68 -1.48 -5.18 -21.89
C ALA A 68 -0.68 -6.08 -20.94
N ALA A 69 0.53 -5.66 -20.56
CA ALA A 69 1.34 -6.38 -19.57
C ALA A 69 0.65 -6.41 -18.20
N ILE A 70 0.10 -5.29 -17.73
CA ILE A 70 -0.59 -5.20 -16.44
C ILE A 70 -1.88 -6.03 -16.46
N GLU A 71 -2.65 -5.99 -17.54
CA GLU A 71 -3.84 -6.84 -17.72
C GLU A 71 -3.48 -8.32 -17.65
N LYS A 72 -2.40 -8.72 -18.34
CA LYS A 72 -1.93 -10.11 -18.32
C LYS A 72 -1.48 -10.54 -16.91
N ILE A 73 -0.81 -9.66 -16.17
CA ILE A 73 -0.45 -9.92 -14.77
C ILE A 73 -1.71 -10.08 -13.91
N GLY A 74 -2.72 -9.23 -14.10
CA GLY A 74 -3.97 -9.28 -13.35
C GLY A 74 -4.78 -10.56 -13.57
N LEU A 75 -4.65 -11.18 -14.74
CA LEU A 75 -5.26 -12.47 -15.06
C LEU A 75 -4.35 -13.67 -14.74
N SER A 76 -3.07 -13.42 -14.45
CA SER A 76 -2.12 -14.46 -14.08
C SER A 76 -2.31 -14.86 -12.62
N GLY A 77 -2.12 -16.16 -12.34
CA GLY A 77 -2.24 -16.71 -10.98
C GLY A 77 -3.62 -17.30 -10.62
N PRO A 78 -3.74 -17.83 -9.40
CA PRO A 78 -4.99 -18.38 -8.84
C PRO A 78 -6.11 -17.34 -8.85
N GLU A 79 -7.37 -17.77 -9.01
CA GLU A 79 -8.52 -16.86 -9.12
C GLU A 79 -8.62 -15.85 -7.97
N ALA A 80 -8.30 -16.28 -6.75
CA ALA A 80 -8.31 -15.43 -5.56
C ALA A 80 -7.26 -14.31 -5.55
N GLN A 81 -6.26 -14.37 -6.44
CA GLN A 81 -5.17 -13.40 -6.57
C GLN A 81 -5.31 -12.52 -7.82
N ARG A 82 -6.33 -12.77 -8.65
CA ARG A 82 -6.57 -12.00 -9.88
C ARG A 82 -7.14 -10.62 -9.57
N PHE A 83 -6.86 -9.68 -10.46
CA PHE A 83 -7.41 -8.32 -10.40
C PHE A 83 -7.85 -7.84 -11.77
N THR A 84 -8.78 -6.90 -11.77
CA THR A 84 -9.25 -6.21 -12.99
C THR A 84 -8.52 -4.89 -13.15
N THR A 85 -8.05 -4.62 -14.36
CA THR A 85 -7.38 -3.37 -14.73
C THR A 85 -8.38 -2.42 -15.36
N VAL A 86 -8.26 -1.12 -15.06
CA VAL A 86 -8.99 -0.04 -15.73
C VAL A 86 -7.99 0.99 -16.20
N ALA A 87 -7.73 1.06 -17.50
CA ALA A 87 -6.87 2.07 -18.10
C ALA A 87 -7.64 3.37 -18.40
N THR A 88 -7.05 4.53 -18.10
CA THR A 88 -7.64 5.83 -18.46
C THR A 88 -6.59 6.94 -18.55
N ALA A 89 -6.75 7.83 -19.52
CA ALA A 89 -6.03 9.10 -19.60
C ALA A 89 -6.80 10.28 -18.99
N ASP A 90 -8.00 10.05 -18.45
CA ASP A 90 -8.84 11.12 -17.89
C ASP A 90 -8.44 11.45 -16.44
N PRO A 91 -7.83 12.63 -16.18
CA PRO A 91 -7.39 13.01 -14.83
C PRO A 91 -8.58 13.24 -13.87
N LYS A 92 -9.81 13.37 -14.36
CA LYS A 92 -11.00 13.54 -13.51
C LYS A 92 -11.21 12.36 -12.57
N VAL A 93 -10.64 11.19 -12.84
CA VAL A 93 -10.65 10.05 -11.92
C VAL A 93 -10.12 10.41 -10.54
N PHE A 94 -9.11 11.28 -10.46
CA PHE A 94 -8.49 11.68 -9.19
C PHE A 94 -9.33 12.68 -8.39
N THR A 95 -10.23 13.41 -9.05
CA THR A 95 -11.17 14.33 -8.39
C THR A 95 -12.44 13.64 -7.89
N ASN A 96 -12.70 12.40 -8.32
CA ASN A 96 -13.88 11.64 -7.94
C ASN A 96 -13.52 10.63 -6.84
N GLY A 97 -13.68 11.03 -5.57
CA GLY A 97 -13.32 10.20 -4.41
C GLY A 97 -14.03 8.85 -4.35
N LYS A 98 -15.28 8.74 -4.83
CA LYS A 98 -16.01 7.45 -4.88
C LYS A 98 -15.41 6.51 -5.93
N ARG A 99 -15.08 7.04 -7.10
CA ARG A 99 -14.46 6.26 -8.19
C ARG A 99 -13.03 5.87 -7.80
N LEU A 100 -12.22 6.82 -7.36
CA LEU A 100 -10.84 6.59 -6.93
C LEU A 100 -10.76 5.59 -5.77
N GLY A 101 -11.63 5.75 -4.76
CA GLY A 101 -11.69 4.86 -3.60
C GLY A 101 -12.18 3.43 -3.92
N SER A 102 -12.62 3.14 -5.14
CA SER A 102 -12.96 1.77 -5.57
C SER A 102 -11.75 0.95 -6.03
N PHE A 103 -10.62 1.61 -6.32
CA PHE A 103 -9.39 0.97 -6.73
C PHE A 103 -8.52 0.64 -5.52
N HIS A 104 -7.82 -0.49 -5.60
CA HIS A 104 -6.89 -0.96 -4.58
C HIS A 104 -5.47 -0.45 -4.85
N ALA A 105 -5.15 -0.19 -6.11
CA ALA A 105 -3.86 0.35 -6.54
C ALA A 105 -4.03 1.28 -7.73
N VAL A 106 -3.09 2.21 -7.88
CA VAL A 106 -2.96 3.10 -9.04
C VAL A 106 -1.58 2.92 -9.63
N VAL A 107 -1.50 2.66 -10.93
CA VAL A 107 -0.27 2.58 -11.71
C VAL A 107 -0.23 3.78 -12.65
N PHE A 108 0.89 4.50 -12.63
CA PHE A 108 1.14 5.59 -13.57
C PHE A 108 2.02 5.05 -14.69
N LEU A 109 1.51 5.06 -15.92
CA LEU A 109 2.26 4.73 -17.13
C LEU A 109 2.54 6.01 -17.92
N THR A 110 3.80 6.19 -18.31
CA THR A 110 4.24 7.33 -19.12
C THR A 110 5.06 6.83 -20.30
N GLY A 111 4.76 7.31 -21.50
CA GLY A 111 5.66 7.17 -22.65
C GLY A 111 6.83 8.14 -22.48
N GLY A 112 8.04 7.62 -22.38
CA GLY A 112 9.27 8.42 -22.32
C GLY A 112 9.65 9.01 -23.66
#